data_AF-A0A0F0KRC1-F1
#
_entry.id   AF-A0A0F0KRC1-F1
#
_cell.length_a   1.000
_cell.length_b   1.000
_cell.length_c   1.000
_cell.angle_alpha   90.00
_cell.angle_beta   90.00
_cell.angle_gamma   90.00
#
_symmetry.space_group_name_H-M   'P 1'
#
loop_
_entity.id
_entity.type
_entity.pdbx_description
1 polymer ?
#
loop_
_entity_poly.entity_id
_entity_poly.type
_entity_poly.pdbx_seq_one_letter_code
_entity_poly.pdbx_strand_id
1 'polypeptide(L)'
;MHYYCCGMTPLPVPPDSFEGPNFGIALAALIVSVLAFVVGGYSLGWQIFRHYRWERPLLTVSGNWMHTSEQSSDGHRTREVWELDIEVTNTGDVGTQIVDAYWEFVSDDGEQPLRVSGSRLAEQPLAMHVDWQLLVDSGEVTVRGS
;
A
#
# COMPACT_ATOMS: atom_id res chain seq x y z
N MET A 1 74.93 33.83 25.18
CA MET A 1 74.72 33.39 23.78
C MET A 1 73.43 34.04 23.31
N HIS A 2 73.52 35.04 22.43
CA HIS A 2 72.38 35.82 21.95
C HIS A 2 72.14 35.45 20.48
N TYR A 3 70.93 34.97 20.18
CA TYR A 3 70.50 34.70 18.81
C TYR A 3 69.85 35.96 18.26
N TYR A 4 70.48 36.57 17.26
CA TYR A 4 69.89 37.63 16.47
C TYR A 4 68.90 37.01 15.49
N CYS A 5 67.60 37.30 15.66
CA CYS A 5 66.60 37.05 14.64
C CYS A 5 66.89 37.95 13.43
N CYS A 6 67.37 37.37 12.34
CA CYS A 6 67.39 38.04 11.04
C CYS A 6 65.94 38.34 10.62
N GLY A 7 65.58 39.62 10.60
CA GLY A 7 64.33 40.07 10.01
C GLY A 7 64.33 39.78 8.52
N MET A 8 63.47 38.85 8.08
CA MET A 8 63.10 38.74 6.68
C MET A 8 62.17 39.90 6.36
N THR A 9 62.65 40.85 5.56
CA THR A 9 61.82 41.84 4.89
C THR A 9 60.85 41.11 3.96
N PRO A 10 59.52 41.33 4.06
CA PRO A 10 58.58 40.75 3.10
C PRO A 10 58.89 41.32 1.71
N LEU A 11 59.11 40.43 0.74
CA LEU A 11 59.24 40.82 -0.67
C LEU A 11 57.91 41.49 -1.10
N PRO A 12 57.97 42.61 -1.85
CA PRO A 12 56.78 43.24 -2.39
C PRO A 12 56.10 42.27 -3.35
N VAL A 13 54.88 41.84 -3.01
CA VAL A 13 54.01 41.08 -3.91
C VAL A 13 53.63 42.03 -5.06
N PRO A 14 53.82 41.65 -6.33
CA PRO A 14 53.43 42.49 -7.45
C PRO A 14 51.91 42.76 -7.39
N PRO A 15 51.44 44.00 -7.60
CA PRO A 15 50.04 44.38 -7.48
C PRO A 15 49.11 43.77 -8.56
N ASP A 16 49.65 42.98 -9.49
CA ASP A 16 48.96 42.61 -10.74
C ASP A 16 48.40 41.18 -10.76
N SER A 17 48.46 40.42 -9.65
CA SER A 17 47.95 39.04 -9.62
C SER A 17 46.57 38.89 -8.97
N PHE A 18 45.80 39.98 -8.86
CA PHE A 18 44.34 39.87 -8.69
C PHE A 18 43.71 39.66 -10.08
N GLU A 19 43.84 38.44 -10.60
CA GLU A 19 42.89 37.98 -11.61
C GLU A 19 41.51 38.01 -10.97
N GLY A 20 40.76 39.09 -11.24
CA GLY A 20 39.38 39.20 -10.83
C GLY A 20 38.62 37.94 -11.26
N PRO A 21 37.61 37.50 -10.49
CA PRO A 21 36.91 36.25 -10.78
C PRO A 21 36.50 36.23 -12.25
N ASN A 22 37.00 35.25 -13.00
CA ASN A 22 36.73 35.05 -14.41
C ASN A 22 35.22 34.97 -14.62
N PHE A 23 34.59 36.09 -14.95
CA PHE A 23 33.13 36.27 -14.99
C PHE A 23 32.46 35.21 -15.88
N GLY A 24 33.13 34.82 -16.98
CA GLY A 24 32.68 33.75 -17.86
C GLY A 24 32.61 32.38 -17.20
N ILE A 25 33.57 32.04 -16.33
CA ILE A 25 33.58 30.76 -15.60
C ILE A 25 32.47 30.72 -14.56
N ALA A 26 32.27 31.83 -13.82
CA ALA A 26 31.20 31.94 -12.83
C ALA A 26 29.81 31.84 -13.46
N LEU A 27 29.59 32.49 -14.62
CA LEU A 27 28.33 32.41 -15.36
C LEU A 27 28.08 30.99 -15.89
N ALA A 28 29.09 30.34 -16.46
CA ALA A 28 28.98 28.96 -16.92
C ALA A 28 28.65 27.99 -15.77
N ALA A 29 29.29 28.15 -14.61
CA ALA A 29 29.01 27.35 -13.42
C ALA A 29 27.57 27.54 -12.92
N LEU A 30 27.03 28.77 -12.96
CA LEU A 30 25.64 29.05 -12.59
C LEU A 30 24.65 28.40 -13.57
N ILE A 31 24.88 28.54 -14.87
CA ILE A 31 24.02 27.92 -15.90
C ILE A 31 24.00 26.40 -15.72
N VAL A 32 25.17 25.77 -15.57
CA VAL A 32 25.26 24.31 -15.36
C VAL A 32 24.56 23.90 -14.07
N SER A 33 24.70 24.66 -12.99
CA SER A 33 24.04 24.37 -11.71
C SER A 33 22.51 24.45 -11.80
N VAL A 34 21.98 25.46 -12.49
CA VAL A 34 20.53 25.60 -12.73
C VAL A 34 20.02 24.45 -13.58
N LEU A 35 20.72 24.10 -14.67
CA LEU A 35 20.35 22.96 -15.51
C LEU A 35 20.38 21.65 -14.72
N ALA A 36 21.41 21.43 -13.90
CA ALA A 36 21.51 20.26 -13.04
C ALA A 36 20.34 20.20 -12.04
N PHE A 37 19.95 21.34 -11.45
CA PHE A 37 18.81 21.42 -10.55
C PHE A 37 17.49 21.10 -11.24
N VAL A 38 17.25 21.67 -12.43
CA VAL A 38 16.04 21.42 -13.22
C VAL A 38 15.96 19.95 -13.62
N VAL A 39 17.03 19.38 -14.19
CA VAL A 39 17.07 17.97 -14.59
C VAL A 39 16.90 17.04 -13.39
N GLY A 40 17.55 17.35 -12.27
CA GLY A 40 17.39 16.62 -11.02
C GLY A 40 15.95 16.65 -10.50
N GLY A 41 15.33 17.83 -10.50
CA GLY A 41 13.93 18.02 -10.10
C GLY A 41 12.95 17.26 -10.99
N TYR A 42 13.14 17.30 -12.32
CA TYR A 42 12.33 16.53 -13.26
C TYR A 42 12.50 15.01 -13.08
N SER A 43 13.73 14.54 -12.88
CA SER A 43 14.01 13.11 -12.64
C SER A 43 13.35 12.63 -11.35
N LEU A 44 13.47 13.40 -10.25
CA LEU A 44 12.82 13.10 -8.99
C LEU A 44 11.30 13.11 -9.11
N GLY A 45 10.74 14.14 -9.77
CA GLY A 45 9.31 14.25 -10.01
C GLY A 45 8.77 13.08 -10.84
N TRP A 46 9.50 12.66 -11.86
CA TRP A 46 9.13 11.51 -12.69
C TRP A 46 9.14 10.19 -11.91
N GLN A 47 10.14 9.98 -11.04
CA GLN A 47 10.19 8.80 -10.17
C GLN A 47 9.02 8.76 -9.19
N ILE A 48 8.70 9.89 -8.55
CA ILE A 48 7.54 10.01 -7.65
C ILE A 48 6.25 9.73 -8.41
N PHE A 49 6.09 10.30 -9.61
CA PHE A 49 4.90 10.11 -10.43
C PHE A 49 4.72 8.64 -10.84
N ARG A 50 5.77 7.98 -11.33
CA ARG A 50 5.72 6.55 -11.69
C ARG A 50 5.37 5.68 -10.48
N HIS A 51 6.02 5.92 -9.35
CA HIS A 51 5.76 5.16 -8.14
C HIS A 51 4.31 5.31 -7.64
N TYR A 52 3.78 6.55 -7.68
CA TYR A 52 2.42 6.81 -7.23
C TYR A 52 1.37 6.30 -8.21
N ARG A 53 1.59 6.39 -9.52
CA ARG A 53 0.52 6.14 -10.50
C ARG A 53 0.53 4.74 -11.11
N TRP A 54 1.70 4.13 -11.27
CA TRP A 54 1.87 2.88 -12.02
C TRP A 54 2.35 1.71 -11.16
N GLU A 55 3.17 1.96 -10.14
CA GLU A 55 3.72 0.90 -9.28
C GLU A 55 2.83 0.57 -8.07
N ARG A 56 1.52 0.82 -8.16
CA ARG A 56 0.60 0.50 -7.06
C ARG A 56 -0.04 -0.87 -7.27
N PRO A 57 -0.17 -1.68 -6.20
CA PRO A 57 -1.04 -2.84 -6.26
C PRO A 57 -2.47 -2.36 -6.48
N LEU A 58 -3.08 -2.80 -7.58
CA LEU A 58 -4.48 -2.55 -7.89
C LEU A 58 -5.18 -3.90 -7.81
N LEU A 59 -6.01 -4.07 -6.78
CA LEU A 59 -6.82 -5.26 -6.61
C LEU A 59 -8.27 -4.89 -6.90
N THR A 60 -8.90 -5.67 -7.74
CA THR A 60 -10.35 -5.62 -7.96
C THR A 60 -10.94 -6.85 -7.30
N VAL A 61 -11.94 -6.62 -6.44
CA VAL A 61 -12.66 -7.67 -5.73
C VAL A 61 -14.07 -7.70 -6.29
N SER A 62 -14.46 -8.87 -6.81
CA SER A 62 -15.82 -9.17 -7.22
C SER A 62 -16.32 -10.37 -6.43
N GLY A 63 -17.62 -10.46 -6.24
CA GLY A 63 -18.21 -11.65 -5.65
C GLY A 63 -19.63 -11.89 -6.11
N ASN A 64 -20.04 -13.14 -5.98
CA ASN A 64 -21.41 -13.57 -6.23
C ASN A 64 -21.99 -14.15 -4.95
N TRP A 65 -23.19 -13.70 -4.62
CA TRP A 65 -23.88 -14.10 -3.41
C TRP A 65 -25.02 -15.04 -3.79
N MET A 66 -24.94 -16.28 -3.31
CA MET A 66 -25.95 -17.31 -3.56
C MET A 66 -26.64 -17.71 -2.25
N HIS A 67 -27.93 -18.01 -2.36
CA HIS A 67 -28.75 -18.46 -1.26
C HIS A 67 -29.48 -19.73 -1.66
N THR A 68 -29.29 -20.79 -0.88
CA THR A 68 -30.00 -22.06 -1.06
C THR A 68 -30.76 -22.36 0.21
N SER A 69 -32.06 -22.63 0.09
CA SER A 69 -32.89 -23.07 1.21
C SER A 69 -33.54 -24.42 0.91
N GLU A 70 -33.50 -25.30 1.90
CA GLU A 70 -34.13 -26.61 1.86
C GLU A 70 -35.39 -26.59 2.73
N GLN A 71 -36.52 -26.93 2.12
CA GLN A 71 -37.81 -27.02 2.79
C GLN A 71 -38.19 -28.49 2.96
N SER A 72 -38.55 -28.89 4.19
CA SER A 72 -39.08 -30.22 4.47
C SER A 72 -40.42 -30.42 3.75
N SER A 73 -40.79 -31.69 3.55
CA SER A 73 -42.13 -32.10 3.08
C SER A 73 -43.28 -31.51 3.90
N ASP A 74 -42.98 -31.12 5.13
CA ASP A 74 -43.96 -30.66 6.13
C ASP A 74 -44.15 -29.13 6.08
N GLY A 75 -43.51 -28.46 5.11
CA GLY A 75 -43.56 -27.00 4.93
C GLY A 75 -42.60 -26.21 5.83
N HIS A 76 -41.95 -26.86 6.79
CA HIS A 76 -40.93 -26.24 7.64
C HIS A 76 -39.60 -26.09 6.87
N ARG A 77 -38.96 -24.92 6.96
CA ARG A 77 -37.59 -24.72 6.47
C ARG A 77 -36.63 -25.48 7.38
N THR A 78 -35.77 -26.30 6.79
CA THR A 78 -34.84 -27.17 7.54
C THR A 78 -33.39 -26.74 7.42
N ARG A 79 -33.03 -26.03 6.35
CA ARG A 79 -31.68 -25.53 6.14
C ARG A 79 -31.68 -24.27 5.30
N GLU A 80 -30.89 -23.27 5.70
CA GLU A 80 -30.56 -22.11 4.88
C GLU A 80 -29.04 -22.04 4.77
N VAL A 81 -28.53 -21.98 3.54
CA VAL A 81 -27.11 -21.93 3.22
C VAL A 81 -26.86 -20.69 2.37
N TRP A 82 -25.89 -19.90 2.81
CA TRP A 82 -25.40 -18.74 2.08
C TRP A 82 -24.00 -19.04 1.58
N GLU A 83 -23.77 -18.83 0.28
CA GLU A 83 -22.49 -19.05 -0.37
C GLU A 83 -22.02 -17.74 -1.00
N LEU A 84 -20.76 -17.40 -0.73
CA LEU A 84 -20.12 -16.17 -1.22
C LEU A 84 -18.86 -16.55 -1.98
N ASP A 85 -18.97 -16.52 -3.30
CA ASP A 85 -17.82 -16.66 -4.19
C ASP A 85 -17.11 -15.32 -4.30
N ILE A 86 -15.82 -15.27 -3.97
CA ILE A 86 -15.02 -14.04 -4.09
C ILE A 86 -13.84 -14.28 -5.02
N GLU A 87 -13.80 -13.45 -6.04
CA GLU A 87 -12.72 -13.38 -7.00
C GLU A 87 -11.91 -12.11 -6.74
N VAL A 88 -10.62 -12.31 -6.46
CA VAL A 88 -9.66 -11.20 -6.30
C VAL A 88 -8.73 -11.22 -7.51
N THR A 89 -8.84 -10.19 -8.34
CA THR A 89 -8.01 -10.03 -9.53
C THR A 89 -7.00 -8.90 -9.33
N ASN A 90 -5.72 -9.18 -9.58
CA ASN A 90 -4.71 -8.14 -9.66
C ASN A 90 -4.78 -7.46 -11.04
N THR A 91 -5.25 -6.22 -11.06
CA THR A 91 -5.34 -5.38 -12.26
C THR A 91 -4.16 -4.41 -12.39
N GLY A 92 -3.21 -4.46 -11.44
CA GLY A 92 -2.01 -3.65 -11.45
C GLY A 92 -0.82 -4.35 -12.11
N ASP A 93 0.20 -3.55 -12.43
CA ASP A 93 1.43 -4.03 -13.06
C ASP A 93 2.44 -4.62 -12.05
N VAL A 94 2.11 -4.61 -10.76
CA VAL A 94 2.98 -5.10 -9.68
C VAL A 94 2.46 -6.44 -9.15
N GLY A 95 3.34 -7.43 -9.11
CA GLY A 95 3.05 -8.73 -8.51
C GLY A 95 2.63 -8.57 -7.04
N THR A 96 1.43 -9.05 -6.72
CA THR A 96 0.82 -8.90 -5.39
C THR A 96 0.42 -10.27 -4.86
N GLN A 97 0.67 -10.52 -3.58
CA GLN A 97 0.26 -11.74 -2.89
C GLN A 97 -0.70 -11.37 -1.76
N ILE A 98 -1.82 -12.08 -1.66
CA ILE A 98 -2.73 -11.96 -0.53
C ILE A 98 -2.15 -12.79 0.61
N VAL A 99 -1.91 -12.15 1.76
CA VAL A 99 -1.26 -12.77 2.93
C VAL A 99 -2.27 -13.19 3.99
N ASP A 100 -3.41 -12.50 4.06
CA ASP A 100 -4.44 -12.74 5.07
C ASP A 100 -5.81 -12.31 4.53
N ALA A 101 -6.87 -12.91 5.07
CA ALA A 101 -8.26 -12.57 4.79
C ALA A 101 -9.04 -12.46 6.10
N TYR A 102 -9.81 -11.38 6.22
CA TYR A 102 -10.64 -11.08 7.38
C TYR A 102 -12.09 -10.88 6.94
N TRP A 103 -13.00 -11.60 7.58
CA TRP A 103 -14.43 -11.54 7.36
C TRP A 103 -15.14 -11.06 8.61
N GLU A 104 -16.10 -10.16 8.43
CA GLU A 104 -16.96 -9.67 9.50
C GLU A 104 -18.41 -9.80 9.04
N PHE A 105 -19.17 -10.65 9.71
CA PHE A 105 -20.58 -10.87 9.43
C PHE A 105 -21.41 -10.12 10.48
N VAL A 106 -22.21 -9.16 10.01
CA VAL A 106 -23.09 -8.35 10.86
C VAL A 106 -24.52 -8.86 10.68
N SER A 107 -25.18 -9.22 11.79
CA SER A 107 -26.62 -9.51 11.79
C SER A 107 -27.42 -8.22 12.04
N ASP A 108 -28.60 -8.13 11.44
CA ASP A 108 -29.54 -7.00 11.63
C ASP A 108 -30.08 -6.92 13.07
N ASP A 109 -29.95 -8.00 13.86
CA ASP A 109 -30.47 -8.11 15.23
C ASP A 109 -29.68 -7.31 16.28
N GLY A 110 -28.65 -6.58 15.87
CA GLY A 110 -27.81 -5.76 16.76
C GLY A 110 -26.87 -6.57 17.65
N GLU A 111 -26.71 -7.86 17.38
CA GLU A 111 -25.72 -8.72 18.03
C GLU A 111 -24.29 -8.36 17.60
N GLN A 112 -23.30 -8.83 18.38
CA GLN A 112 -21.90 -8.62 18.05
C GLN A 112 -21.55 -9.28 16.71
N PRO A 113 -20.77 -8.62 15.85
CA PRO A 113 -20.42 -9.18 14.56
C PRO A 113 -19.56 -10.43 14.72
N LEU A 114 -19.85 -11.48 13.95
CA LEU A 114 -19.02 -12.67 13.87
C LEU A 114 -17.78 -12.36 13.05
N ARG A 115 -16.60 -12.59 13.63
CA ARG A 115 -15.32 -12.30 13.00
C ARG A 115 -14.57 -13.58 12.69
N VAL A 116 -14.18 -13.76 11.44
CA VAL A 116 -13.42 -14.92 10.98
C VAL A 116 -12.15 -14.41 10.32
N SER A 117 -11.00 -14.96 10.72
CA SER A 117 -9.71 -14.64 10.10
C SER A 117 -9.01 -15.93 9.68
N GLY A 118 -8.34 -15.91 8.54
CA GLY A 118 -7.66 -17.08 8.00
C GLY A 118 -6.45 -16.68 7.17
N SER A 119 -5.26 -17.09 7.64
CA SER A 119 -3.97 -16.80 7.00
C SER A 119 -3.56 -17.83 5.94
N ARG A 120 -4.42 -18.82 5.65
CA ARG A 120 -4.22 -19.82 4.58
C ARG A 120 -5.31 -19.67 3.54
N LEU A 121 -5.02 -18.92 2.48
CA LEU A 121 -5.69 -19.11 1.21
C LEU A 121 -5.23 -20.49 0.70
N ALA A 122 -6.08 -21.50 0.87
CA ALA A 122 -5.81 -22.82 0.36
C ALA A 122 -5.56 -22.74 -1.16
N GLU A 123 -4.75 -23.63 -1.71
CA GLU A 123 -4.57 -23.81 -3.16
C GLU A 123 -5.86 -24.28 -3.87
N GLN A 124 -6.96 -24.34 -3.14
CA GLN A 124 -8.31 -24.74 -3.54
C GLN A 124 -9.28 -23.63 -3.09
N PRO A 125 -10.42 -23.43 -3.79
CA PRO A 125 -11.45 -22.50 -3.32
C PRO A 125 -11.81 -22.82 -1.88
N LEU A 126 -11.64 -21.84 -1.00
CA LEU A 126 -11.96 -21.97 0.41
C LEU A 126 -13.48 -21.95 0.54
N ALA A 127 -14.13 -23.10 0.34
CA ALA A 127 -15.54 -23.28 0.63
C ALA A 127 -15.71 -23.26 2.15
N MET A 128 -16.03 -22.09 2.71
CA MET A 128 -16.39 -21.97 4.11
C MET A 128 -17.88 -22.30 4.24
N HIS A 129 -18.16 -23.54 4.63
CA HIS A 129 -19.52 -23.98 4.90
C HIS A 129 -19.93 -23.48 6.27
N VAL A 130 -20.69 -22.39 6.33
CA VAL A 130 -21.27 -21.91 7.59
C VAL A 130 -22.66 -22.52 7.75
N ASP A 131 -22.74 -23.60 8.52
CA ASP A 131 -24.02 -24.22 8.88
C ASP A 131 -24.71 -23.36 9.96
N TRP A 132 -25.62 -22.49 9.53
CA TRP A 132 -26.52 -21.80 10.44
C TRP A 132 -27.75 -22.69 10.66
N GLN A 133 -27.92 -23.23 11.87
CA GLN A 133 -29.17 -23.89 12.25
C GLN A 133 -30.12 -22.84 12.82
N LEU A 134 -31.12 -22.46 12.03
CA LEU A 134 -32.19 -21.56 12.48
C LEU A 134 -33.28 -22.43 13.13
N LEU A 135 -33.16 -22.65 14.44
CA LEU A 135 -34.20 -23.29 15.24
C LEU A 135 -35.31 -22.28 15.49
N VAL A 136 -36.38 -22.37 14.67
CA VAL A 136 -37.64 -21.66 14.94
C VAL A 136 -38.45 -22.52 15.90
N ASP A 137 -38.22 -22.37 17.21
CA ASP A 137 -39.07 -23.01 18.21
C ASP A 137 -40.06 -21.99 18.77
N SER A 138 -41.35 -22.18 18.49
CA SER A 138 -42.48 -21.50 19.15
C SER A 138 -42.50 -19.96 19.20
N GLY A 139 -41.84 -19.27 18.26
CA GLY A 139 -41.87 -17.80 18.15
C GLY A 139 -40.66 -17.08 18.76
N GLU A 140 -39.63 -17.82 19.17
CA GLU A 140 -38.33 -17.28 19.55
C GLU A 140 -37.28 -17.77 18.54
N VAL A 141 -36.61 -16.85 17.85
CA VAL A 141 -35.51 -17.16 16.93
C VAL A 141 -34.23 -17.22 17.74
N THR A 142 -33.63 -18.40 17.87
CA THR A 142 -32.30 -18.54 18.46
C THR A 142 -31.30 -18.93 17.39
N VAL A 143 -30.35 -18.03 17.10
CA VAL A 143 -29.23 -18.29 16.20
C VAL A 143 -28.11 -18.92 17.01
N ARG A 144 -27.70 -20.14 16.66
CA ARG A 144 -26.47 -20.75 17.19
C ARG A 144 -25.53 -21.03 16.04
N GLY A 145 -24.38 -20.35 16.03
CA GLY A 145 -23.24 -20.72 15.19
C GLY A 145 -22.42 -21.83 15.87
N SER A 146 -21.99 -22.82 15.09
CA SER A 146 -21.02 -23.85 15.49
C SER A 146 -19.71 -23.66 14.76
#